data_AF-A0A7S0AL85-F1
#
_entry.id   AF-A0A7S0AL85-F1
#
_cell.length_a   1.000
_cell.length_b   1.000
_cell.length_c   1.000
_cell.angle_alpha   90.00
_cell.angle_beta   90.00
_cell.angle_gamma   90.00
#
_symmetry.space_group_name_H-M   'P 1'
#
loop_
_entity.id
_entity.type
_entity.pdbx_description
1 polymer ?
#
loop_
_entity_poly.entity_id
_entity_poly.type
_entity_poly.pdbx_seq_one_letter_code
_entity_poly.pdbx_strand_id
1 'polypeptide(L)'
;TVLFSLLQTVSHPPVPAPVAAGLEVTFDVLFTLEVTARFLACSSTCAFLSGLHNIIDLMAAVPALILRAVLLTTSDKLESWGLESDGAQGNLSRDLLLCAVPVLRVLKTLRRFQKFHLFVTLLRNVLEALRVLLFSLFILVLSFSSLIYLVEPRDNIDSVPQAMWLTIVTVTTVGYGDVTPTSSAGTFVVCALVICSVLYMAMPIGIIGNAFTQIWQDRDRILLMVRTRDRLVQWGYAARDLVHIFKHFDADGDGDLSIDEFRRMIDEMQIGLAEERIYELFDSIDKDGSGGIDAKELVHTLFPHAYHEIYGVRRELQPQVRGESFNDGLVLDTGGGGSHLASSSCQRPDEAKR
;
A
#
# COMPACT_ATOMS: atom_id res chain seq x y z
N THR A 1 -15.05 -20.77 -0.13
CA THR A 1 -15.51 -20.62 1.27
C THR A 1 -16.35 -19.36 1.44
N VAL A 2 -15.84 -18.18 1.10
CA VAL A 2 -16.57 -16.90 1.28
C VAL A 2 -17.86 -16.84 0.47
N LEU A 3 -17.79 -17.10 -0.84
CA LEU A 3 -18.98 -17.17 -1.70
C LEU A 3 -20.00 -18.20 -1.20
N PHE A 4 -19.51 -19.32 -0.64
CA PHE A 4 -20.38 -20.35 -0.07
C PHE A 4 -21.13 -19.84 1.15
N SER A 5 -20.46 -19.21 2.11
CA SER A 5 -21.11 -18.62 3.29
C SER A 5 -22.08 -17.49 2.92
N LEU A 6 -21.78 -16.69 1.89
CA LEU A 6 -22.71 -15.68 1.37
C LEU A 6 -23.95 -16.31 0.71
N LEU A 7 -23.80 -17.42 -0.01
CA LEU A 7 -24.95 -18.12 -0.61
C LEU A 7 -25.88 -18.75 0.45
N GLN A 8 -25.39 -18.97 1.67
CA GLN A 8 -26.20 -19.45 2.80
C GLN A 8 -27.08 -18.36 3.42
N THR A 9 -26.88 -17.08 3.10
CA THR A 9 -27.74 -15.99 3.60
C THR A 9 -28.97 -15.74 2.71
N VAL A 10 -29.11 -16.47 1.59
CA VAL A 10 -30.25 -16.35 0.68
C VAL A 10 -31.46 -17.13 1.22
N SER A 11 -32.67 -16.63 0.99
CA SER A 11 -33.94 -17.22 1.47
C SER A 11 -34.12 -18.70 1.11
N HIS A 12 -33.63 -19.12 -0.05
CA HIS A 12 -33.57 -20.52 -0.46
C HIS A 12 -32.11 -20.91 -0.72
N PRO A 13 -31.38 -21.37 0.31
CA PRO A 13 -29.98 -21.73 0.14
C PRO A 13 -29.86 -22.95 -0.77
N PRO A 14 -28.89 -22.97 -1.70
CA PRO A 14 -28.72 -24.05 -2.67
C PRO A 14 -28.26 -25.37 -2.03
N VAL A 15 -27.79 -25.33 -0.78
CA VAL A 15 -27.29 -26.49 -0.04
C VAL A 15 -28.06 -26.63 1.27
N PRO A 16 -28.49 -27.85 1.65
CA PRO A 16 -29.16 -28.07 2.93
C PRO A 16 -28.33 -27.59 4.12
N ALA A 17 -28.99 -26.98 5.10
CA ALA A 17 -28.38 -26.43 6.32
C ALA A 17 -27.37 -27.37 7.02
N PRO A 18 -27.63 -28.69 7.24
CA PRO A 18 -26.67 -29.55 7.93
C PRO A 18 -25.39 -29.79 7.12
N VAL A 19 -25.52 -29.92 5.79
CA VAL A 19 -24.37 -30.09 4.90
C VAL A 19 -23.53 -28.82 4.85
N ALA A 20 -24.18 -27.65 4.84
CA ALA A 20 -23.49 -26.37 4.87
C ALA A 20 -22.73 -26.14 6.18
N ALA A 21 -23.35 -26.44 7.33
CA ALA A 21 -22.69 -26.34 8.62
C ALA A 21 -21.46 -27.25 8.71
N GLY A 22 -21.56 -28.51 8.22
CA GLY A 22 -20.43 -29.45 8.20
C GLY A 22 -19.26 -28.97 7.33
N LEU A 23 -19.54 -28.41 6.15
CA LEU A 23 -18.51 -27.85 5.28
C LEU A 23 -17.83 -26.63 5.91
N GLU A 24 -18.59 -25.73 6.54
CA GLU A 24 -18.01 -24.57 7.22
C GLU A 24 -17.11 -24.94 8.39
N VAL A 25 -17.55 -25.89 9.23
CA VAL A 25 -16.73 -26.46 10.31
C VAL A 25 -15.44 -27.05 9.74
N THR A 26 -15.53 -27.79 8.65
CA THR A 26 -14.36 -28.40 8.01
C THR A 26 -13.35 -27.34 7.56
N PHE A 27 -13.82 -26.26 6.93
CA PHE A 27 -12.95 -25.16 6.55
C PHE A 27 -12.32 -24.45 7.77
N ASP A 28 -13.10 -24.21 8.82
CA ASP A 28 -12.60 -23.59 10.07
C ASP A 28 -11.53 -24.43 10.75
N VAL A 29 -11.73 -25.75 10.81
CA VAL A 29 -10.74 -26.70 11.36
C VAL A 29 -9.47 -26.69 10.53
N LEU A 30 -9.57 -26.76 9.20
CA LEU A 30 -8.40 -26.71 8.32
C LEU A 30 -7.60 -25.42 8.48
N PHE A 31 -8.26 -24.27 8.57
CA PHE A 31 -7.59 -22.98 8.78
C PHE A 31 -6.97 -22.87 10.18
N THR A 32 -7.65 -23.38 11.21
CA THR A 32 -7.09 -23.42 12.56
C THR A 32 -5.85 -24.31 12.59
N LEU A 33 -5.90 -25.50 11.99
CA LEU A 33 -4.75 -26.40 11.89
C LEU A 33 -3.57 -25.76 11.15
N GLU A 34 -3.82 -25.02 10.07
CA GLU A 34 -2.78 -24.26 9.36
C GLU A 34 -2.09 -23.24 10.26
N VAL A 35 -2.87 -22.44 11.02
CA VAL A 35 -2.34 -21.43 11.94
C VAL A 35 -1.60 -22.07 13.11
N THR A 36 -2.16 -23.13 13.70
CA THR A 36 -1.54 -23.88 14.79
C THR A 36 -0.24 -24.54 14.34
N ALA A 37 -0.18 -25.16 13.16
CA ALA A 37 1.04 -25.76 12.63
C ALA A 37 2.16 -24.71 12.46
N ARG A 38 1.82 -23.52 11.93
CA ARG A 38 2.80 -22.41 11.81
C ARG A 38 3.25 -21.86 13.16
N PHE A 39 2.33 -21.76 14.11
CA PHE A 39 2.64 -21.33 15.47
C PHE A 39 3.61 -22.31 16.15
N LEU A 40 3.35 -23.62 16.04
CA LEU A 40 4.21 -24.66 16.62
C LEU A 40 5.57 -24.77 15.93
N ALA A 41 5.64 -24.51 14.62
CA ALA A 41 6.89 -24.50 13.87
C ALA A 41 7.75 -23.24 14.09
N CYS A 42 7.21 -22.21 14.76
CA CYS A 42 7.92 -20.95 14.98
C CYS A 42 8.81 -21.03 16.24
N SER A 43 10.07 -20.58 16.12
CA SER A 43 11.03 -20.54 17.21
C SER A 43 10.77 -19.41 18.23
N SER A 44 10.01 -18.37 17.85
CA SER A 44 9.74 -17.21 18.71
C SER A 44 8.29 -16.72 18.61
N THR A 45 7.51 -16.99 19.67
CA THR A 45 6.08 -16.68 19.75
C THR A 45 5.76 -15.20 19.58
N CYS A 46 6.58 -14.30 20.15
CA CYS A 46 6.35 -12.86 20.05
C CYS A 46 6.59 -12.32 18.64
N ALA A 47 7.60 -12.83 17.93
CA ALA A 47 7.86 -12.43 16.54
C ALA A 47 6.74 -12.92 15.61
N PHE A 48 6.21 -14.12 15.88
CA PHE A 48 5.04 -14.64 15.16
C PHE A 48 3.82 -13.72 15.34
N LEU A 49 3.50 -13.34 16.56
CA LEU A 49 2.33 -12.49 16.86
C LEU A 49 2.49 -11.03 16.40
N SER A 50 3.73 -10.54 16.24
CA SER A 50 3.98 -9.18 15.73
C SER A 50 3.86 -9.07 14.19
N GLY A 51 3.79 -10.19 13.46
CA GLY A 51 3.69 -10.19 12.01
C GLY A 51 2.27 -9.89 11.52
N LEU A 52 2.10 -8.85 10.68
CA LEU A 52 0.79 -8.42 10.17
C LEU A 52 -0.03 -9.56 9.53
N HIS A 53 0.61 -10.44 8.74
CA HIS A 53 -0.06 -11.58 8.11
C HIS A 53 -0.53 -12.64 9.14
N ASN A 54 0.24 -12.84 10.21
CA ASN A 54 -0.11 -13.78 11.27
C ASN A 54 -1.25 -13.24 12.14
N ILE A 55 -1.30 -11.92 12.36
CA ILE A 55 -2.43 -11.25 13.04
C ILE A 55 -3.72 -11.44 12.22
N ILE A 56 -3.68 -11.22 10.90
CA ILE A 56 -4.83 -11.47 10.02
C ILE A 56 -5.24 -12.95 10.08
N ASP A 57 -4.27 -13.86 10.06
CA ASP A 57 -4.53 -15.30 10.12
C ASP A 57 -5.19 -15.72 11.45
N LEU A 58 -4.75 -15.14 12.57
CA LEU A 58 -5.31 -15.34 13.91
C LEU A 58 -6.72 -14.75 14.03
N MET A 59 -6.92 -13.52 13.55
CA MET A 59 -8.22 -12.83 13.55
C MET A 59 -9.28 -13.55 12.74
N ALA A 60 -8.90 -14.27 11.68
CA ALA A 60 -9.85 -15.04 10.87
C ALA A 60 -10.10 -16.46 11.40
N ALA A 61 -9.24 -17.01 12.26
CA ALA A 61 -9.37 -18.37 12.79
C ALA A 61 -9.98 -18.40 14.20
N VAL A 62 -9.48 -17.56 15.11
CA VAL A 62 -9.80 -17.64 16.55
C VAL A 62 -11.25 -17.24 16.87
N PRO A 63 -11.77 -16.09 16.40
CA PRO A 63 -13.16 -15.71 16.68
C PRO A 63 -14.17 -16.70 16.11
N ALA A 64 -13.92 -17.24 14.91
CA ALA A 64 -14.78 -18.23 14.28
C ALA A 64 -14.84 -19.54 15.09
N LEU A 65 -13.67 -20.02 15.55
CA LEU A 65 -13.58 -21.23 16.37
C LEU A 65 -14.27 -21.05 17.73
N ILE A 66 -14.00 -19.94 18.42
CA ILE A 66 -14.60 -19.63 19.74
C ILE A 66 -16.12 -19.55 19.62
N LEU A 67 -16.61 -18.77 18.65
CA LEU A 67 -18.05 -18.53 18.48
C LEU A 67 -18.78 -19.84 18.14
N ARG A 68 -18.16 -20.71 17.34
CA ARG A 68 -18.73 -22.03 17.00
C ARG A 68 -18.63 -23.04 18.15
N ALA A 69 -17.56 -23.00 18.96
CA ALA A 69 -17.44 -23.82 20.18
C ALA A 69 -18.49 -23.43 21.24
N VAL A 70 -18.76 -22.13 21.39
CA VAL A 70 -19.83 -21.62 22.25
C VAL A 70 -21.20 -22.10 21.73
N LEU A 71 -21.44 -22.04 20.43
CA LEU A 71 -22.69 -22.54 19.83
C LEU A 71 -22.89 -24.05 20.03
N LEU A 72 -21.85 -24.87 19.85
CA LEU A 72 -21.91 -26.33 20.05
C LEU A 72 -22.13 -26.71 21.53
N THR A 73 -21.47 -26.02 22.46
CA THR A 73 -21.67 -26.26 23.91
C THR A 73 -23.01 -25.74 24.43
N THR A 74 -23.63 -24.80 23.70
CA THR A 74 -24.96 -24.27 24.02
C THR A 74 -26.07 -25.07 23.35
N SER A 75 -25.87 -25.69 22.17
CA SER A 75 -26.93 -26.47 21.49
C SER A 75 -27.37 -27.70 22.29
N ASP A 76 -26.44 -28.39 22.96
CA ASP A 76 -26.78 -29.51 23.85
C ASP A 76 -27.57 -29.06 25.10
N LYS A 77 -27.46 -27.79 25.49
CA LYS A 77 -28.23 -27.21 26.60
C LYS A 77 -29.55 -26.59 26.14
N LEU A 78 -29.63 -26.06 24.92
CA LEU A 78 -30.79 -25.37 24.37
C LEU A 78 -31.94 -26.34 24.01
N GLU A 79 -31.64 -27.61 23.72
CA GLU A 79 -32.67 -28.65 23.55
C GLU A 79 -33.28 -29.12 24.90
N SER A 80 -32.55 -28.93 26.02
CA SER A 80 -32.97 -29.41 27.35
C SER A 80 -33.83 -28.42 28.15
N TRP A 81 -33.90 -27.16 27.72
CA TRP A 81 -34.78 -26.13 28.28
C TRP A 81 -35.77 -25.76 27.19
N GLY A 82 -36.95 -26.41 27.17
CA GLY A 82 -38.02 -26.23 26.19
C GLY A 82 -38.60 -24.81 26.14
N LEU A 83 -37.80 -23.86 25.71
CA LEU A 83 -38.15 -22.49 25.37
C LEU A 83 -37.99 -22.38 23.87
N GLU A 84 -39.13 -22.31 23.17
CA GLU A 84 -39.21 -21.70 21.86
C GLU A 84 -38.45 -20.37 21.94
N SER A 85 -37.27 -20.30 21.30
CA SER A 85 -36.41 -19.13 21.35
C SER A 85 -36.97 -18.06 20.41
N ASP A 86 -38.04 -17.40 20.82
CA ASP A 86 -38.53 -16.16 20.21
C ASP A 86 -37.71 -14.94 20.70
N GLY A 87 -36.38 -15.09 20.75
CA GLY A 87 -35.48 -14.13 21.39
C GLY A 87 -34.35 -13.70 20.45
N ALA A 88 -34.36 -12.42 20.06
CA ALA A 88 -33.41 -11.73 19.18
C ALA A 88 -31.89 -11.89 19.50
N GLN A 89 -31.53 -12.52 20.61
CA GLN A 89 -30.16 -12.68 21.10
C GLN A 89 -29.44 -13.92 20.53
N GLY A 90 -30.17 -14.93 20.05
CA GLY A 90 -29.60 -16.09 19.34
C GLY A 90 -29.15 -15.77 17.91
N ASN A 91 -29.66 -14.68 17.33
CA ASN A 91 -29.38 -14.29 15.95
C ASN A 91 -28.05 -13.58 15.79
N LEU A 92 -27.64 -12.72 16.74
CA LEU A 92 -26.41 -11.93 16.60
C LEU A 92 -25.15 -12.79 16.45
N SER A 93 -25.03 -13.88 17.21
CA SER A 93 -23.89 -14.80 17.11
C SER A 93 -23.85 -15.54 15.77
N ARG A 94 -25.03 -15.97 15.29
CA ARG A 94 -25.19 -16.65 13.99
C ARG A 94 -24.95 -15.69 12.82
N ASP A 95 -25.49 -14.48 12.90
CA ASP A 95 -25.39 -13.46 11.86
C ASP A 95 -23.96 -12.91 11.79
N LEU A 96 -23.28 -12.75 12.93
CA LEU A 96 -21.86 -12.41 12.97
C LEU A 96 -20.98 -13.50 12.35
N LEU A 97 -21.28 -14.79 12.59
CA LEU A 97 -20.59 -15.91 11.94
C LEU A 97 -20.77 -15.89 10.43
N LEU A 98 -22.00 -15.69 9.96
CA LEU A 98 -22.33 -15.77 8.54
C LEU A 98 -21.87 -14.53 7.76
N CYS A 99 -21.83 -13.35 8.39
CA CYS A 99 -21.49 -12.11 7.71
C CYS A 99 -20.02 -11.67 7.92
N ALA A 100 -19.50 -11.73 9.15
CA ALA A 100 -18.17 -11.17 9.45
C ALA A 100 -17.02 -12.14 9.19
N VAL A 101 -17.18 -13.44 9.49
CA VAL A 101 -16.11 -14.44 9.28
C VAL A 101 -15.69 -14.55 7.81
N PRO A 102 -16.60 -14.55 6.82
CA PRO A 102 -16.20 -14.57 5.41
C PRO A 102 -15.35 -13.36 5.02
N VAL A 103 -15.67 -12.17 5.54
CA VAL A 103 -14.88 -10.95 5.29
C VAL A 103 -13.46 -11.11 5.83
N LEU A 104 -13.31 -11.59 7.06
CA LEU A 104 -11.99 -11.86 7.66
C LEU A 104 -11.19 -12.92 6.88
N ARG A 105 -11.88 -13.94 6.33
CA ARG A 105 -11.24 -14.94 5.45
C ARG A 105 -10.79 -14.36 4.11
N VAL A 106 -11.51 -13.41 3.52
CA VAL A 106 -11.05 -12.70 2.30
C VAL A 106 -9.74 -11.98 2.58
N LEU A 107 -9.60 -11.33 3.75
CA LEU A 107 -8.39 -10.61 4.13
C LEU A 107 -7.16 -11.52 4.19
N LYS A 108 -7.29 -12.83 4.47
CA LYS A 108 -6.18 -13.78 4.38
C LYS A 108 -5.57 -13.84 2.98
N THR A 109 -6.34 -13.55 1.92
CA THR A 109 -5.85 -13.50 0.53
C THR A 109 -4.78 -12.42 0.34
N LEU A 110 -4.77 -11.39 1.20
CA LEU A 110 -3.77 -10.31 1.15
C LEU A 110 -2.34 -10.83 1.26
N ARG A 111 -2.11 -11.95 1.95
CA ARG A 111 -0.79 -12.61 2.06
C ARG A 111 -0.26 -13.17 0.73
N ARG A 112 -1.14 -13.42 -0.25
CA ARG A 112 -0.74 -13.91 -1.59
C ARG A 112 -0.12 -12.79 -2.41
N PHE A 113 -0.48 -11.55 -2.14
CA PHE A 113 0.12 -10.40 -2.80
C PHE A 113 1.47 -10.12 -2.14
N GLN A 114 2.56 -10.65 -2.73
CA GLN A 114 3.93 -10.45 -2.25
C GLN A 114 4.29 -8.96 -2.03
N LYS A 115 3.65 -8.07 -2.78
CA LYS A 115 3.85 -6.62 -2.73
C LYS A 115 2.80 -5.87 -1.89
N PHE A 116 1.98 -6.55 -1.09
CA PHE A 116 0.99 -5.90 -0.22
C PHE A 116 1.63 -4.93 0.78
N HIS A 117 2.85 -5.24 1.25
CA HIS A 117 3.60 -4.34 2.13
C HIS A 117 3.82 -2.96 1.48
N LEU A 118 4.06 -2.88 0.16
CA LEU A 118 4.17 -1.60 -0.56
C LEU A 118 2.85 -0.83 -0.50
N PHE A 119 1.72 -1.51 -0.68
CA PHE A 119 0.40 -0.88 -0.56
C PHE A 119 0.14 -0.34 0.86
N VAL A 120 0.51 -1.09 1.90
CA VAL A 120 0.36 -0.62 3.29
C VAL A 120 1.26 0.59 3.58
N THR A 121 2.49 0.60 3.07
CA THR A 121 3.39 1.76 3.17
C THR A 121 2.81 2.98 2.46
N LEU A 122 2.28 2.80 1.24
CA LEU A 122 1.59 3.86 0.50
C LEU A 122 0.39 4.40 1.28
N LEU A 123 -0.45 3.50 1.82
CA LEU A 123 -1.60 3.90 2.62
C LEU A 123 -1.18 4.67 3.87
N ARG A 124 -0.12 4.24 4.58
CA ARG A 124 0.41 4.98 5.74
C ARG A 124 0.86 6.40 5.36
N ASN A 125 1.52 6.55 4.23
CA ASN A 125 1.97 7.85 3.75
C ASN A 125 0.78 8.75 3.38
N VAL A 126 -0.23 8.20 2.70
CA VAL A 126 -1.45 8.96 2.34
C VAL A 126 -2.30 9.28 3.57
N LEU A 127 -2.32 8.40 4.58
CA LEU A 127 -3.05 8.62 5.82
C LEU A 127 -2.54 9.82 6.60
N GLU A 128 -1.26 10.20 6.47
CA GLU A 128 -0.74 11.43 7.09
C GLU A 128 -1.45 12.68 6.56
N ALA A 129 -1.58 12.80 5.23
CA ALA A 129 -2.34 13.86 4.59
C ALA A 129 -3.86 13.76 4.89
N LEU A 130 -4.40 12.53 4.94
CA LEU A 130 -5.82 12.29 5.19
C LEU A 130 -6.26 12.66 6.62
N ARG A 131 -5.37 12.59 7.62
CA ARG A 131 -5.71 12.91 9.02
C ARG A 131 -6.19 14.35 9.19
N VAL A 132 -5.46 15.31 8.61
CA VAL A 132 -5.83 16.74 8.69
C VAL A 132 -7.17 16.98 7.99
N LEU A 133 -7.37 16.32 6.85
CA LEU A 133 -8.61 16.37 6.11
C LEU A 133 -9.77 15.81 6.96
N LEU A 134 -9.71 14.57 7.43
CA LEU A 134 -10.78 13.99 8.26
C LEU A 134 -11.07 14.81 9.53
N PHE A 135 -10.04 15.40 10.14
CA PHE A 135 -10.22 16.30 11.28
C PHE A 135 -11.00 17.56 10.90
N SER A 136 -10.66 18.22 9.80
CA SER A 136 -11.41 19.39 9.31
C SER A 136 -12.85 19.05 8.89
N LEU A 137 -13.09 17.87 8.30
CA LEU A 137 -14.44 17.37 8.01
C LEU A 137 -15.26 17.18 9.29
N PHE A 138 -14.63 16.61 10.33
CA PHE A 138 -15.29 16.42 11.63
C PHE A 138 -15.71 17.75 12.27
N ILE A 139 -14.86 18.78 12.20
CA ILE A 139 -15.19 20.13 12.68
C ILE A 139 -16.34 20.75 11.85
N LEU A 140 -16.32 20.60 10.53
CA LEU A 140 -17.42 21.03 9.66
C LEU A 140 -18.75 20.37 10.06
N VAL A 141 -18.76 19.04 10.23
CA VAL A 141 -19.96 18.29 10.63
C VAL A 141 -20.46 18.74 12.00
N LEU A 142 -19.58 18.87 13.00
CA LEU A 142 -19.98 19.28 14.34
C LEU A 142 -20.54 20.71 14.38
N SER A 143 -19.93 21.63 13.66
CA SER A 143 -20.37 23.04 13.63
C SER A 143 -21.76 23.18 13.01
N PHE A 144 -21.98 22.63 11.81
CA PHE A 144 -23.29 22.70 11.15
C PHE A 144 -24.36 21.87 11.86
N SER A 145 -23.99 20.71 12.41
CA SER A 145 -24.90 19.91 13.25
C SER A 145 -25.38 20.71 14.47
N SER A 146 -24.47 21.44 15.13
CA SER A 146 -24.84 22.29 16.27
C SER A 146 -25.77 23.43 15.85
N LEU A 147 -25.52 24.07 14.70
CA LEU A 147 -26.40 25.13 14.18
C LEU A 147 -27.79 24.60 13.83
N ILE A 148 -27.87 23.47 13.13
CA ILE A 148 -29.14 22.82 12.77
C ILE A 148 -29.90 22.46 14.06
N TYR A 149 -29.23 21.87 15.05
CA TYR A 149 -29.84 21.54 16.33
C TYR A 149 -30.34 22.79 17.09
N LEU A 150 -29.72 23.96 16.94
CA LEU A 150 -30.20 25.18 17.61
C LEU A 150 -31.43 25.80 16.94
N VAL A 151 -31.56 25.64 15.62
CA VAL A 151 -32.56 26.34 14.80
C VAL A 151 -33.79 25.49 14.50
N GLU A 152 -33.66 24.17 14.54
CA GLU A 152 -34.77 23.24 14.30
C GLU A 152 -35.59 22.96 15.59
N PRO A 153 -36.91 22.74 15.45
CA PRO A 153 -37.75 22.28 16.55
C PRO A 153 -37.33 20.90 17.06
N ARG A 154 -37.50 20.67 18.36
CA ARG A 154 -37.13 19.41 19.04
C ARG A 154 -37.98 18.22 18.62
N ASP A 155 -39.17 18.46 18.05
CA ASP A 155 -40.05 17.41 17.53
C ASP A 155 -39.53 16.81 16.21
N ASN A 156 -38.72 17.57 15.47
CA ASN A 156 -38.10 17.10 14.23
C ASN A 156 -36.69 16.54 14.49
N ILE A 157 -35.88 17.27 15.27
CA ILE A 157 -34.52 16.88 15.62
C ILE A 157 -34.38 16.84 17.15
N ASP A 158 -34.38 15.62 17.69
CA ASP A 158 -34.41 15.36 19.13
C ASP A 158 -33.04 15.52 19.79
N SER A 159 -31.97 15.28 19.03
CA SER A 159 -30.62 15.12 19.56
C SER A 159 -29.56 15.61 18.58
N VAL A 160 -28.42 16.05 19.11
CA VAL A 160 -27.28 16.49 18.29
C VAL A 160 -26.80 15.36 17.35
N PRO A 161 -26.70 14.08 17.77
CA PRO A 161 -26.36 12.99 16.85
C PRO A 161 -27.32 12.84 15.66
N GLN A 162 -28.63 13.11 15.84
CA GLN A 162 -29.58 13.10 14.73
C GLN A 162 -29.33 14.28 13.77
N ALA A 163 -28.97 15.47 14.28
CA ALA A 163 -28.50 16.58 13.45
C ALA A 163 -27.16 16.27 12.74
N MET A 164 -26.27 15.52 13.39
CA MET A 164 -25.02 15.04 12.78
C MET A 164 -25.32 14.07 11.64
N TRP A 165 -26.27 13.15 11.82
CA TRP A 165 -26.72 12.24 10.77
C TRP A 165 -27.20 13.00 9.53
N LEU A 166 -28.11 13.97 9.70
CA LEU A 166 -28.55 14.85 8.62
C LEU A 166 -27.37 15.57 7.95
N THR A 167 -26.45 16.10 8.75
CA THR A 167 -25.27 16.82 8.24
C THR A 167 -24.35 15.89 7.44
N ILE A 168 -24.06 14.68 7.92
CA ILE A 168 -23.21 13.69 7.24
C ILE A 168 -23.83 13.26 5.92
N VAL A 169 -25.12 12.91 5.91
CA VAL A 169 -25.86 12.49 4.71
C VAL A 169 -25.91 13.61 3.68
N THR A 170 -26.00 14.87 4.12
CA THR A 170 -25.98 16.06 3.26
C THR A 170 -24.57 16.34 2.71
N VAL A 171 -23.54 16.31 3.55
CA VAL A 171 -22.14 16.55 3.15
C VAL A 171 -21.66 15.47 2.17
N THR A 172 -22.06 14.23 2.41
CA THR A 172 -21.76 13.08 1.52
C THR A 172 -22.64 13.03 0.27
N THR A 173 -23.59 13.96 0.11
CA THR A 173 -24.52 14.04 -1.03
C THR A 173 -25.42 12.81 -1.21
N VAL A 174 -25.58 11.97 -0.18
CA VAL A 174 -26.41 10.75 -0.24
C VAL A 174 -27.90 11.09 -0.20
N GLY A 175 -28.31 11.98 0.71
CA GLY A 175 -29.66 12.55 0.76
C GLY A 175 -30.79 11.52 0.88
N TYR A 176 -30.83 10.72 1.95
CA TYR A 176 -31.89 9.72 2.17
C TYR A 176 -33.31 10.31 2.24
N GLY A 177 -33.45 11.59 2.62
CA GLY A 177 -34.74 12.29 2.71
C GLY A 177 -35.61 11.84 3.89
N ASP A 178 -35.03 11.09 4.84
CA ASP A 178 -35.64 10.61 6.07
C ASP A 178 -35.82 11.71 7.12
N VAL A 179 -34.85 12.63 7.21
CA VAL A 179 -34.91 13.83 8.05
C VAL A 179 -34.62 15.04 7.18
N THR A 180 -35.43 16.10 7.32
CA THR A 180 -35.26 17.35 6.57
C THR A 180 -35.56 18.55 7.47
N PRO A 181 -34.95 19.72 7.22
CA PRO A 181 -35.26 20.92 8.01
C PRO A 181 -36.72 21.33 7.79
N THR A 182 -37.44 21.55 8.89
CA THR A 182 -38.84 22.01 8.88
C THR A 182 -38.93 23.52 9.13
N SER A 183 -37.92 24.10 9.78
CA SER A 183 -37.81 25.52 10.06
C SER A 183 -37.26 26.27 8.83
N SER A 184 -37.75 27.49 8.61
CA SER A 184 -37.23 28.38 7.55
C SER A 184 -35.76 28.71 7.76
N ALA A 185 -35.35 28.91 9.01
CA ALA A 185 -33.96 29.17 9.36
C ALA A 185 -33.10 27.89 9.26
N GLY A 186 -33.65 26.71 9.55
CA GLY A 186 -32.95 25.44 9.36
C GLY A 186 -32.70 25.13 7.89
N THR A 187 -33.68 25.44 7.03
CA THR A 187 -33.54 25.36 5.57
C THR A 187 -32.40 26.24 5.08
N PHE A 188 -32.29 27.48 5.58
CA PHE A 188 -31.18 28.37 5.24
C PHE A 188 -29.81 27.79 5.64
N VAL A 189 -29.70 27.25 6.85
CA VAL A 189 -28.46 26.61 7.35
C VAL A 189 -28.09 25.40 6.49
N VAL A 190 -29.05 24.57 6.10
CA VAL A 190 -28.82 23.41 5.23
C VAL A 190 -28.41 23.85 3.81
N CYS A 191 -29.00 24.90 3.25
CA CYS A 191 -28.54 25.47 1.98
C CYS A 191 -27.08 25.94 2.05
N ALA A 192 -26.70 26.64 3.14
CA ALA A 192 -25.32 27.04 3.36
C ALA A 192 -24.39 25.82 3.51
N LEU A 193 -24.82 24.79 4.23
CA LEU A 193 -24.09 23.52 4.38
C LEU A 193 -23.81 22.87 3.02
N VAL A 194 -24.80 22.79 2.12
CA VAL A 194 -24.64 22.19 0.79
C VAL A 194 -23.57 22.92 -0.02
N ILE A 195 -23.54 24.25 0.00
CA ILE A 195 -22.52 25.03 -0.70
C ILE A 195 -21.13 24.76 -0.10
N CYS A 196 -21.01 24.84 1.23
CA CYS A 196 -19.74 24.57 1.92
C CYS A 196 -19.24 23.13 1.71
N SER A 197 -20.15 22.15 1.70
CA SER A 197 -19.79 20.74 1.58
C SER A 197 -19.31 20.37 0.19
N VAL A 198 -19.91 20.92 -0.86
CA VAL A 198 -19.47 20.70 -2.24
C VAL A 198 -18.05 21.24 -2.44
N LEU A 199 -17.74 22.43 -1.92
CA LEU A 199 -16.39 22.99 -1.95
C LEU A 199 -15.40 22.10 -1.15
N TYR A 200 -15.84 21.59 0.00
CA TYR A 200 -15.01 20.73 0.83
C TYR A 200 -14.67 19.38 0.17
N MET A 201 -15.65 18.73 -0.47
CA MET A 201 -15.48 17.42 -1.11
C MET A 201 -14.49 17.43 -2.29
N ALA A 202 -14.21 18.60 -2.88
CA ALA A 202 -13.18 18.74 -3.92
C ALA A 202 -11.75 18.56 -3.36
N MET A 203 -11.50 18.91 -2.10
CA MET A 203 -10.16 18.91 -1.49
C MET A 203 -9.54 17.50 -1.38
N PRO A 204 -10.22 16.47 -0.82
CA PRO A 204 -9.69 15.10 -0.80
C PRO A 204 -9.34 14.56 -2.18
N ILE A 205 -10.23 14.78 -3.15
CA ILE A 205 -10.08 14.30 -4.51
C ILE A 205 -8.86 14.98 -5.16
N GLY A 206 -8.69 16.29 -4.95
CA GLY A 206 -7.53 17.05 -5.43
C GLY A 206 -6.20 16.61 -4.81
N ILE A 207 -6.15 16.43 -3.48
CA ILE A 207 -4.92 16.01 -2.77
C ILE A 207 -4.50 14.61 -3.22
N ILE A 208 -5.43 13.64 -3.22
CA ILE A 208 -5.15 12.26 -3.62
C ILE A 208 -4.81 12.20 -5.12
N GLY A 209 -5.55 12.96 -5.95
CA GLY A 209 -5.30 13.05 -7.38
C GLY A 209 -3.91 13.59 -7.69
N ASN A 210 -3.51 14.69 -7.05
CA ASN A 210 -2.17 15.25 -7.24
C ASN A 210 -1.07 14.29 -6.76
N ALA A 211 -1.25 13.66 -5.59
CA ALA A 211 -0.29 12.67 -5.10
C ALA A 211 -0.17 11.46 -6.03
N PHE A 212 -1.29 10.98 -6.58
CA PHE A 212 -1.29 9.89 -7.56
C PHE A 212 -0.59 10.32 -8.85
N THR A 213 -0.87 11.52 -9.36
CA THR A 213 -0.23 12.06 -10.57
C THR A 213 1.28 12.18 -10.39
N GLN A 214 1.76 12.68 -9.25
CA GLN A 214 3.19 12.77 -8.96
C GLN A 214 3.85 11.38 -8.93
N ILE A 215 3.26 10.41 -8.21
CA ILE A 215 3.77 9.04 -8.16
C ILE A 215 3.76 8.39 -9.56
N TRP A 216 2.74 8.68 -10.36
CA TRP A 216 2.61 8.13 -11.71
C TRP A 216 3.67 8.71 -12.65
N GLN A 217 3.91 10.02 -12.60
CA GLN A 217 4.95 10.71 -13.35
C GLN A 217 6.35 10.20 -12.97
N ASP A 218 6.63 10.07 -11.67
CA ASP A 218 7.91 9.53 -11.18
C ASP A 218 8.11 8.09 -11.66
N ARG A 219 7.07 7.26 -11.60
CA ARG A 219 7.11 5.88 -12.07
C ARG A 219 7.38 5.80 -13.57
N ASP A 220 6.71 6.61 -14.38
CA ASP A 220 6.89 6.59 -15.83
C ASP A 220 8.31 7.02 -16.21
N ARG A 221 8.85 8.08 -15.58
CA ARG A 221 10.26 8.51 -15.74
C ARG A 221 11.24 7.38 -15.37
N ILE A 222 11.07 6.75 -14.21
CA ILE A 222 11.92 5.63 -13.76
C ILE A 222 11.84 4.45 -14.75
N LEU A 223 10.64 4.11 -15.25
CA LEU A 223 10.46 3.04 -16.22
C LEU A 223 11.12 3.34 -17.57
N LEU A 224 11.08 4.60 -18.02
CA LEU A 224 11.77 5.03 -19.24
C LEU A 224 13.28 4.85 -19.09
N MET A 225 13.87 5.32 -17.99
CA MET A 225 15.30 5.14 -17.71
C MET A 225 15.72 3.66 -17.67
N VAL A 226 14.94 2.82 -16.98
CA VAL A 226 15.21 1.37 -16.91
C VAL A 226 15.17 0.74 -18.29
N ARG A 227 14.19 1.07 -19.14
CA ARG A 227 14.11 0.56 -20.51
C ARG A 227 15.28 1.03 -21.37
N THR A 228 15.63 2.32 -21.30
CA THR A 228 16.78 2.89 -22.02
C THR A 228 18.06 2.17 -21.63
N ARG A 229 18.30 2.00 -20.32
CA ARG A 229 19.44 1.26 -19.79
C ARG A 229 19.45 -0.20 -20.25
N ASP A 230 18.33 -0.91 -20.14
CA ASP A 230 18.25 -2.32 -20.50
C ASP A 230 18.52 -2.52 -22.01
N ARG A 231 18.12 -1.57 -22.86
CA ARG A 231 18.46 -1.55 -24.30
C ARG A 231 19.96 -1.36 -24.54
N LEU A 232 20.59 -0.40 -23.86
CA LEU A 232 22.03 -0.18 -23.94
C LEU A 232 22.81 -1.44 -23.57
N VAL A 233 22.42 -2.10 -22.47
CA VAL A 233 23.04 -3.36 -22.02
C VAL A 233 22.78 -4.50 -23.01
N GLN A 234 21.57 -4.60 -23.57
CA GLN A 234 21.23 -5.62 -24.58
C GLN A 234 22.14 -5.52 -25.81
N TRP A 235 22.60 -4.32 -26.15
CA TRP A 235 23.51 -4.06 -27.26
C TRP A 235 24.99 -4.21 -26.91
N GLY A 236 25.29 -4.56 -25.66
CA GLY A 236 26.65 -4.82 -25.19
C GLY A 236 27.39 -3.57 -24.72
N TYR A 237 26.71 -2.42 -24.60
CA TYR A 237 27.31 -1.22 -24.02
C TYR A 237 27.34 -1.32 -22.50
N ALA A 238 28.51 -1.12 -21.91
CA ALA A 238 28.70 -0.97 -20.48
C ALA A 238 28.72 0.51 -20.08
N ALA A 239 28.61 0.80 -18.78
CA ALA A 239 28.63 2.17 -18.26
C ALA A 239 29.89 2.98 -18.66
N ARG A 240 31.03 2.30 -18.87
CA ARG A 240 32.28 2.91 -19.35
C ARG A 240 32.22 3.33 -20.83
N ASP A 241 31.40 2.67 -21.62
CA ASP A 241 31.27 2.93 -23.06
C ASP A 241 30.40 4.17 -23.31
N LEU A 242 29.51 4.52 -22.38
CA LEU A 242 28.70 5.75 -22.43
C LEU A 242 29.55 7.01 -22.59
N VAL A 243 30.73 7.08 -21.97
CA VAL A 243 31.63 8.24 -22.10
C VAL A 243 32.17 8.38 -23.53
N HIS A 244 32.37 7.25 -24.22
CA HIS A 244 32.80 7.26 -25.62
C HIS A 244 31.64 7.57 -26.57
N ILE A 245 30.44 7.06 -26.26
CA ILE A 245 29.21 7.37 -27.00
C ILE A 245 28.92 8.86 -26.88
N PHE A 246 29.01 9.43 -25.68
CA PHE A 246 28.83 10.85 -25.42
C PHE A 246 29.69 11.72 -26.34
N LYS A 247 31.00 11.45 -26.39
CA LYS A 247 31.95 12.16 -27.27
C LYS A 247 31.68 11.99 -28.76
N HIS A 248 30.93 10.98 -29.16
CA HIS A 248 30.55 10.79 -30.56
C HIS A 248 29.38 11.68 -30.96
N PHE A 249 28.47 11.95 -30.01
CA PHE A 249 27.24 12.69 -30.24
C PHE A 249 27.31 14.18 -29.87
N ASP A 250 28.24 14.55 -29.00
CA ASP A 250 28.68 15.92 -28.73
C ASP A 250 29.35 16.49 -30.00
N ALA A 251 28.58 17.22 -30.81
CA ALA A 251 28.97 17.65 -32.14
C ALA A 251 29.71 18.99 -32.14
N ASP A 252 29.40 19.86 -31.18
CA ASP A 252 30.09 21.13 -30.98
C ASP A 252 31.27 21.04 -30.00
N GLY A 253 31.39 19.93 -29.26
CA GLY A 253 32.51 19.62 -28.39
C GLY A 253 32.48 20.42 -27.09
N ASP A 254 31.31 20.92 -26.68
CA ASP A 254 31.18 21.76 -25.50
C ASP A 254 31.25 20.97 -24.18
N GLY A 255 31.13 19.63 -24.27
CA GLY A 255 31.24 18.71 -23.15
C GLY A 255 29.90 18.35 -22.50
N ASP A 256 28.79 18.87 -23.03
CA ASP A 256 27.40 18.61 -22.64
C ASP A 256 26.63 18.05 -23.85
N LEU A 257 25.55 17.30 -23.63
CA LEU A 257 24.65 16.90 -24.71
C LEU A 257 23.45 17.84 -24.71
N SER A 258 23.32 18.65 -25.77
CA SER A 258 22.11 19.41 -26.02
C SER A 258 20.92 18.50 -26.31
N ILE A 259 19.69 19.02 -26.20
CA ILE A 259 18.47 18.25 -26.49
C ILE A 259 18.46 17.65 -27.92
N ASP A 260 19.01 18.39 -28.90
CA ASP A 260 19.07 17.95 -30.29
C ASP A 260 20.12 16.85 -30.51
N GLU A 261 21.22 16.86 -29.76
CA GLU A 261 22.25 15.80 -29.77
C GLU A 261 21.78 14.57 -29.03
N PHE A 262 21.14 14.75 -27.87
CA PHE A 262 20.52 13.67 -27.12
C PHE A 262 19.43 12.98 -27.95
N ARG A 263 18.59 13.74 -28.66
CA ARG A 263 17.57 13.17 -29.57
C ARG A 263 18.22 12.33 -30.68
N ARG A 264 19.23 12.87 -31.36
CA ARG A 264 19.99 12.14 -32.38
C ARG A 264 20.60 10.85 -31.82
N MET A 265 21.17 10.93 -30.63
CA MET A 265 21.73 9.80 -29.92
C MET A 265 20.68 8.71 -29.66
N ILE A 266 19.49 9.06 -29.18
CA ILE A 266 18.40 8.10 -28.90
C ILE A 266 17.86 7.45 -30.19
N ASP A 267 17.73 8.22 -31.27
CA ASP A 267 17.26 7.74 -32.57
C ASP A 267 18.27 6.82 -33.26
N GLU A 268 19.54 7.21 -33.27
CA GLU A 268 20.64 6.41 -33.85
C GLU A 268 20.88 5.14 -33.02
N MET A 269 20.70 5.23 -31.70
CA MET A 269 20.64 4.07 -30.83
C MET A 269 19.30 3.33 -30.84
N GLN A 270 18.43 3.56 -31.83
CA GLN A 270 17.18 2.83 -32.09
C GLN A 270 16.38 2.40 -30.84
N ILE A 271 16.36 3.25 -29.81
CA ILE A 271 15.76 2.91 -28.51
C ILE A 271 14.23 2.83 -28.64
N GLY A 272 13.67 3.51 -29.66
CA GLY A 272 12.27 3.42 -30.04
C GLY A 272 11.35 4.18 -29.09
N LEU A 273 11.78 5.35 -28.64
CA LEU A 273 10.99 6.27 -27.82
C LEU A 273 10.23 7.25 -28.71
N ALA A 274 9.01 7.61 -28.31
CA ALA A 274 8.27 8.71 -28.94
C ALA A 274 8.91 10.04 -28.56
N GLU A 275 8.78 11.06 -29.40
CA GLU A 275 9.46 12.34 -29.26
C GLU A 275 9.16 13.02 -27.91
N GLU A 276 7.91 12.96 -27.42
CA GLU A 276 7.53 13.52 -26.11
C GLU A 276 8.31 12.89 -24.95
N ARG A 277 8.60 11.58 -25.05
CA ARG A 277 9.33 10.83 -24.01
C ARG A 277 10.83 11.11 -24.04
N ILE A 278 11.37 11.56 -25.16
CA ILE A 278 12.78 11.96 -25.26
C ILE A 278 13.00 13.24 -24.45
N TYR A 279 12.11 14.22 -24.58
CA TYR A 279 12.14 15.43 -23.76
C TYR A 279 11.97 15.13 -22.27
N GLU A 280 11.01 14.26 -21.90
CA GLU A 280 10.85 13.84 -20.50
C GLU A 280 12.08 13.13 -19.93
N LEU A 281 12.73 12.29 -20.75
CA LEU A 281 13.95 11.60 -20.36
C LEU A 281 15.12 12.59 -20.21
N PHE A 282 15.24 13.55 -21.12
CA PHE A 282 16.26 14.59 -21.06
C PHE A 282 16.16 15.42 -19.78
N ASP A 283 14.97 15.97 -19.50
CA ASP A 283 14.65 16.77 -18.31
C ASP A 283 14.82 15.97 -17.00
N SER A 284 14.75 14.63 -17.08
CA SER A 284 14.98 13.78 -15.92
C SER A 284 16.45 13.46 -15.64
N ILE A 285 17.32 13.67 -16.64
CA ILE A 285 18.77 13.45 -16.54
C ILE A 285 19.50 14.77 -16.22
N ASP A 286 19.12 15.88 -16.86
CA ASP A 286 19.59 17.24 -16.57
C ASP A 286 19.05 17.68 -15.19
N LYS A 287 19.82 17.40 -14.12
CA LYS A 287 19.37 17.64 -12.75
C LYS A 287 19.67 19.06 -12.30
N ASP A 288 20.70 19.67 -12.87
CA ASP A 288 21.12 21.02 -12.54
C ASP A 288 20.37 22.10 -13.35
N GLY A 289 19.59 21.68 -14.36
CA GLY A 289 18.77 22.55 -15.19
C GLY A 289 19.62 23.43 -16.10
N SER A 290 20.84 22.97 -16.44
CA SER A 290 21.79 23.70 -17.28
C SER A 290 21.32 23.80 -18.74
N GLY A 291 20.37 22.94 -19.15
CA GLY A 291 19.90 22.85 -20.53
C GLY A 291 20.77 21.93 -21.40
N GLY A 292 21.75 21.25 -20.79
CA GLY A 292 22.60 20.22 -21.38
C GLY A 292 22.75 19.06 -20.40
N ILE A 293 23.02 17.86 -20.91
CA ILE A 293 23.30 16.70 -20.06
C ILE A 293 24.79 16.46 -20.01
N ASP A 294 25.39 16.50 -18.83
CA ASP A 294 26.80 16.16 -18.68
C ASP A 294 27.03 14.62 -18.67
N ALA A 295 28.24 14.17 -18.97
CA ALA A 295 28.57 12.74 -18.99
C ALA A 295 28.40 12.05 -17.62
N LYS A 296 28.58 12.78 -16.51
CA LYS A 296 28.42 12.27 -15.14
C LYS A 296 26.93 12.11 -14.80
N GLU A 297 26.08 13.05 -15.18
CA GLU A 297 24.63 13.03 -15.00
C GLU A 297 24.01 11.86 -15.75
N LEU A 298 24.41 11.65 -17.01
CA LEU A 298 23.96 10.52 -17.81
C LEU A 298 24.35 9.18 -17.17
N VAL A 299 25.60 9.02 -16.73
CA VAL A 299 26.09 7.79 -16.07
C VAL A 299 25.46 7.60 -14.70
N HIS A 300 25.34 8.65 -13.90
CA HIS A 300 24.72 8.61 -12.58
C HIS A 300 23.26 8.16 -12.66
N THR A 301 22.55 8.63 -13.68
CA THR A 301 21.12 8.39 -13.84
C THR A 301 20.81 7.03 -14.46
N LEU A 302 21.57 6.60 -15.48
CA LEU A 302 21.37 5.29 -16.12
C LEU A 302 22.07 4.14 -15.38
N PHE A 303 23.25 4.37 -14.79
CA PHE A 303 24.07 3.34 -14.15
C PHE A 303 24.59 3.77 -12.76
N PRO A 304 23.70 3.98 -11.77
CA PRO A 304 24.08 4.50 -10.45
C PRO A 304 25.13 3.65 -9.72
N HIS A 305 25.13 2.32 -9.92
CA HIS A 305 26.13 1.44 -9.32
C HIS A 305 27.53 1.60 -9.95
N ALA A 306 27.60 1.84 -11.26
CA ALA A 306 28.87 2.02 -11.97
C ALA A 306 29.42 3.45 -11.83
N TYR A 307 28.56 4.42 -11.51
CA TYR A 307 28.97 5.81 -11.29
C TYR A 307 30.10 5.92 -10.25
N HIS A 308 29.96 5.23 -9.11
CA HIS A 308 30.99 5.22 -8.06
C HIS A 308 32.28 4.49 -8.47
N GLU A 309 32.23 3.57 -9.42
CA GLU A 309 33.44 2.90 -9.92
C GLU A 309 34.19 3.77 -10.94
N ILE A 310 33.45 4.54 -11.75
CA ILE A 310 34.01 5.36 -12.84
C ILE A 310 34.47 6.73 -12.33
N TYR A 311 33.68 7.36 -11.45
CA TYR A 311 33.90 8.73 -10.96
C TYR A 311 34.14 8.80 -9.45
N GLY A 312 34.06 7.67 -8.73
CA GLY A 312 34.38 7.63 -7.31
C GLY A 312 35.85 7.99 -7.09
N VAL A 313 36.04 9.12 -6.42
CA VAL A 313 37.34 9.55 -5.90
C VAL A 313 37.95 8.37 -5.13
N ARG A 314 39.07 7.84 -5.61
CA ARG A 314 39.95 7.00 -4.80
C ARG A 314 40.31 7.84 -3.59
N ARG A 315 39.66 7.60 -2.43
CA ARG A 315 40.08 8.18 -1.16
C ARG A 315 41.55 7.80 -0.98
N GLU A 316 42.44 8.74 -1.24
CA GLU A 316 43.81 8.64 -0.75
C GLU A 316 43.70 8.45 0.76
N LEU A 317 44.31 7.37 1.26
CA LEU A 317 44.42 7.11 2.69
C LEU A 317 45.19 8.26 3.33
N GLN A 318 44.48 9.30 3.80
CA GLN A 318 45.01 10.18 4.83
C GLN A 318 44.85 9.48 6.19
N PRO A 319 45.91 9.42 7.02
CA PRO A 319 45.89 8.67 8.26
C PRO A 319 44.92 9.30 9.27
N GLN A 320 44.18 8.40 9.91
CA GLN A 320 43.22 8.59 11.02
C GLN A 320 43.22 9.95 11.73
N VAL A 321 42.07 10.63 11.68
CA VAL A 321 41.60 11.42 12.82
C VAL A 321 40.26 10.84 13.27
N ARG A 322 40.20 10.58 14.57
CA ARG A 322 39.22 9.81 15.32
C ARG A 322 38.01 10.66 15.64
N GLY A 323 36.81 10.11 15.39
CA GLY A 323 35.57 10.50 16.05
C GLY A 323 34.70 11.46 15.26
N GLU A 324 33.60 10.96 14.70
CA GLU A 324 32.26 11.22 15.20
C GLU A 324 31.23 10.38 14.42
N SER A 325 30.32 9.78 15.18
CA SER A 325 29.30 8.85 14.70
C SER A 325 28.12 9.62 14.13
N PHE A 326 27.87 9.53 12.83
CA PHE A 326 26.59 9.92 12.24
C PHE A 326 25.91 8.70 11.63
N ASN A 327 24.73 8.42 12.16
CA ASN A 327 23.96 7.21 11.98
C ASN A 327 22.89 7.49 10.92
N ASP A 328 23.06 6.96 9.70
CA ASP A 328 21.97 6.88 8.72
C ASP A 328 21.93 5.48 8.13
N GLY A 329 20.98 4.70 8.63
CA GLY A 329 20.66 3.36 8.15
C GLY A 329 19.52 3.42 7.14
N LEU A 330 19.85 3.22 5.86
CA LEU A 330 18.93 2.70 4.87
C LEU A 330 19.55 1.45 4.24
N VAL A 331 19.44 0.32 4.95
CA VAL A 331 19.87 -1.00 4.48
C VAL A 331 18.70 -1.64 3.74
N LEU A 332 18.81 -1.72 2.42
CA LEU A 332 18.04 -2.67 1.61
C LEU A 332 18.74 -4.04 1.73
N ASP A 333 18.12 -4.91 2.51
CA ASP A 333 18.50 -6.30 2.73
C ASP A 333 18.24 -7.12 1.46
N THR A 334 19.29 -7.45 0.71
CA THR A 334 19.27 -8.54 -0.27
C THR A 334 19.93 -9.75 0.35
N GLY A 335 19.09 -10.64 0.88
CA GLY A 335 19.51 -11.95 1.34
C GLY A 335 20.21 -12.74 0.25
N GLY A 336 21.47 -13.10 0.51
CA GLY A 336 22.26 -14.08 -0.23
C GLY A 336 23.16 -14.82 0.74
N GLY A 337 22.75 -16.03 1.13
CA GLY A 337 23.43 -16.85 2.12
C GLY A 337 24.84 -17.26 1.70
N GLY A 338 25.82 -16.90 2.53
CA GLY A 338 27.16 -17.48 2.54
C GLY A 338 27.28 -18.50 3.66
N SER A 339 27.34 -19.78 3.32
CA SER A 339 27.70 -20.86 4.23
C SER A 339 29.21 -21.13 4.19
N HIS A 340 29.82 -20.97 5.37
CA HIS A 340 30.98 -21.71 5.90
C HIS A 340 32.36 -21.56 5.26
N LEU A 341 33.17 -20.80 5.99
CA LEU A 341 34.61 -20.98 6.18
C LEU A 341 34.97 -22.44 6.51
N ALA A 342 35.99 -22.97 5.82
CA ALA A 342 36.89 -23.98 6.36
C ALA A 342 38.32 -23.63 5.94
N SER A 343 39.12 -23.34 6.96
CA SER A 343 40.57 -23.21 6.96
C SER A 343 41.24 -24.51 6.50
N SER A 344 42.16 -24.43 5.54
CA SER A 344 43.25 -25.41 5.43
C SER A 344 44.44 -24.81 4.70
N SER A 345 45.50 -24.61 5.47
CA SER A 345 46.89 -24.49 5.06
C SER A 345 47.26 -25.61 4.09
N CYS A 346 47.86 -25.30 2.94
CA CYS A 346 48.71 -26.26 2.23
C CYS A 346 49.73 -25.53 1.34
N GLN A 347 50.96 -26.04 1.41
CA GLN A 347 52.21 -25.45 0.92
C GLN A 347 52.30 -25.34 -0.60
N ARG A 348 53.06 -24.33 -1.07
CA ARG A 348 53.66 -24.31 -2.41
C ARG A 348 54.78 -25.36 -2.47
N PRO A 349 54.94 -26.10 -3.58
CA PRO A 349 56.15 -26.87 -3.83
C PRO A 349 57.18 -25.99 -4.56
N ASP A 350 58.41 -25.96 -4.02
CA ASP A 350 59.60 -25.54 -4.73
C ASP A 350 60.06 -26.63 -5.72
N GLU A 351 60.50 -26.18 -6.88
CA GLU A 351 61.13 -26.99 -7.92
C GLU A 351 62.55 -27.44 -7.56
N ALA A 352 63.01 -28.46 -8.31
CA ALA A 352 64.38 -28.85 -8.63
C ALA A 352 65.11 -29.84 -7.69
N LYS A 353 65.14 -31.12 -8.13
CA LYS A 353 66.38 -31.88 -8.43
C LYS A 353 66.06 -33.31 -8.92
N ARG A 354 66.05 -33.51 -10.24
CA ARG A 354 66.90 -34.45 -11.00
C ARG A 354 66.47 -34.52 -12.46
#